data_AF-A0A1G9ZC18-F1
#
_entry.id   AF-A0A1G9ZC18-F1
#
_cell.length_a   1.000
_cell.length_b   1.000
_cell.length_c   1.000
_cell.angle_alpha   90.00
_cell.angle_beta   90.00
_cell.angle_gamma   90.00
#
_symmetry.space_group_name_H-M   'P 1'
#
loop_
_entity.id
_entity.type
_entity.pdbx_description
1 polymer ?
#
loop_
_entity_poly.entity_id
_entity_poly.type
_entity_poly.pdbx_seq_one_letter_code
_entity_poly.pdbx_strand_id
1 'polypeptide(L)'
;MTTTPAHRQQADHLIAAVNDALAAPTSYRDDTPLPRYGTAPPVPQPGRPPMSQKATDASALMLTGSVLTLATGGAASAVLWASGHADPTVIGLIAAAPLAIAAPIWALARLVKVSPKTTTEHHHHYTGPVRQQTVNSHSRWLGKTTNNL
;
A
#
# COMPACT_ATOMS: atom_id res chain seq x y z
N MET A 1 -76.32 -37.79 -25.90
CA MET A 1 -75.57 -36.57 -26.31
C MET A 1 -74.45 -37.04 -27.24
N THR A 2 -74.74 -37.13 -28.54
CA THR A 2 -73.87 -37.78 -29.54
C THR A 2 -72.95 -36.76 -30.18
N THR A 3 -71.65 -36.81 -29.88
CA THR A 3 -70.65 -35.96 -30.54
C THR A 3 -70.43 -36.45 -31.98
N THR A 4 -70.83 -35.62 -32.94
CA THR A 4 -70.67 -35.84 -34.38
C THR A 4 -69.19 -36.08 -34.73
N PRO A 5 -68.84 -37.02 -35.65
CA PRO A 5 -67.45 -37.35 -35.97
C PRO A 5 -66.57 -36.15 -36.36
N ALA A 6 -67.16 -35.10 -36.96
CA ALA A 6 -66.47 -33.85 -37.26
C ALA A 6 -65.93 -33.13 -36.02
N HIS A 7 -66.66 -33.13 -34.91
CA HIS A 7 -66.19 -32.52 -33.65
C HIS A 7 -65.01 -33.27 -33.04
N ARG A 8 -64.93 -34.59 -33.25
CA ARG A 8 -63.80 -35.41 -32.79
C ARG A 8 -62.53 -35.06 -33.57
N GLN A 9 -62.60 -34.98 -34.90
CA GLN A 9 -61.47 -34.56 -35.73
C GLN A 9 -60.97 -33.15 -35.37
N GLN A 10 -61.89 -32.23 -35.09
CA GLN A 10 -61.54 -30.87 -34.70
C GLN A 10 -60.85 -30.82 -33.33
N ALA A 11 -61.30 -31.64 -32.38
CA ALA A 11 -60.64 -31.79 -31.08
C ALA A 11 -59.23 -32.37 -31.21
N ASP A 12 -59.06 -33.42 -32.02
CA ASP A 12 -57.75 -34.05 -32.25
C ASP A 12 -56.75 -33.06 -32.87
N HIS A 13 -57.21 -32.24 -33.82
CA HIS A 13 -56.39 -31.23 -34.47
C HIS A 13 -55.99 -30.08 -33.51
N LEU A 14 -56.86 -29.72 -32.57
CA LEU A 14 -56.60 -28.69 -31.57
C LEU A 14 -55.62 -29.19 -30.51
N ILE A 15 -55.76 -30.44 -30.08
CA ILE A 15 -54.82 -31.12 -29.17
C ILE A 15 -53.43 -31.22 -29.81
N ALA A 16 -53.36 -31.59 -31.10
CA ALA A 16 -52.09 -31.65 -31.82
C ALA A 16 -51.39 -30.28 -31.89
N ALA A 17 -52.14 -29.21 -32.20
CA ALA A 17 -51.61 -27.84 -32.27
C ALA A 17 -51.13 -27.33 -30.90
N VAL A 18 -51.84 -27.66 -29.81
CA VAL A 18 -51.43 -27.29 -28.45
C VAL A 18 -50.16 -28.03 -28.04
N ASN A 19 -50.05 -29.33 -28.36
CA ASN A 19 -48.85 -30.10 -28.06
C ASN A 19 -47.63 -29.60 -28.84
N ASP A 20 -47.80 -29.19 -30.10
CA ASP A 20 -46.73 -28.59 -30.92
C ASP A 20 -46.26 -27.24 -30.34
N ALA A 21 -47.20 -26.40 -29.91
CA ALA A 21 -46.90 -25.12 -29.26
C ALA A 21 -46.19 -25.29 -27.91
N LEU A 22 -46.54 -26.34 -27.14
CA LEU A 22 -45.90 -26.67 -25.86
C LEU A 22 -44.53 -27.35 -26.02
N ALA A 23 -44.27 -27.97 -27.18
CA ALA A 23 -42.97 -28.58 -27.48
C ALA A 23 -41.88 -27.54 -27.75
N ALA A 24 -42.24 -26.29 -28.05
CA ALA A 24 -41.30 -25.20 -28.20
C ALA A 24 -40.60 -24.89 -26.85
N PRO A 25 -39.26 -24.87 -26.78
CA PRO A 25 -38.54 -24.54 -25.56
C PRO A 25 -38.87 -23.11 -25.09
N THR A 26 -39.49 -22.97 -23.92
CA THR A 26 -39.88 -21.67 -23.34
C THR A 26 -38.77 -21.02 -22.50
N SER A 27 -37.67 -21.74 -22.25
CA SER A 27 -36.53 -21.24 -21.50
C SER A 27 -35.22 -21.55 -22.23
N TYR A 28 -34.43 -20.52 -22.48
CA TYR A 28 -33.05 -20.64 -22.90
C TYR A 28 -32.15 -20.36 -21.69
N ARG A 29 -31.30 -21.32 -21.33
CA ARG A 29 -30.24 -21.14 -20.34
C ARG A 29 -28.92 -21.05 -21.09
N ASP A 30 -28.24 -19.93 -20.92
CA ASP A 30 -26.90 -19.75 -21.44
C ASP A 30 -25.89 -20.37 -20.45
N ASP A 31 -25.24 -21.45 -20.86
CA ASP A 31 -24.19 -22.13 -20.09
C ASP A 31 -22.78 -21.65 -20.51
N THR A 32 -22.67 -20.59 -21.33
CA THR A 32 -21.36 -20.05 -21.66
C THR A 32 -20.64 -19.57 -20.39
N PRO A 33 -19.34 -19.91 -20.24
CA PRO A 33 -18.59 -19.50 -19.08
C PRO A 33 -18.49 -17.98 -19.05
N LEU A 34 -19.00 -17.38 -17.97
CA LEU A 34 -18.90 -15.95 -17.76
C LEU A 34 -17.41 -15.53 -17.76
N PRO A 35 -17.06 -14.41 -18.41
CA PRO A 35 -15.71 -13.89 -18.37
C PRO A 35 -15.32 -13.54 -16.93
N ARG A 36 -14.06 -13.79 -16.57
CA ARG A 36 -13.51 -13.50 -15.22
C ARG A 36 -13.67 -12.03 -14.82
N TYR A 37 -13.72 -11.13 -15.79
CA TYR A 37 -13.87 -9.69 -15.59
C TYR A 37 -14.96 -9.13 -16.50
N GLY A 38 -15.84 -8.29 -15.95
CA GLY A 38 -16.83 -7.55 -16.72
C GLY A 38 -16.20 -6.33 -17.40
N THR A 39 -16.89 -5.80 -18.41
CA THR A 39 -16.51 -4.55 -19.10
C THR A 39 -16.84 -3.28 -18.30
N ALA A 40 -17.46 -3.43 -17.13
CA ALA A 40 -17.80 -2.32 -16.27
C ALA A 40 -16.51 -1.63 -15.79
N PRO A 41 -16.39 -0.30 -15.94
CA PRO A 41 -15.24 0.43 -15.43
C PRO A 41 -15.18 0.32 -13.90
N PRO A 42 -13.98 0.36 -13.29
CA PRO A 42 -13.84 0.37 -11.84
C PRO A 42 -14.67 1.50 -11.23
N VAL A 43 -15.69 1.14 -10.45
CA VAL A 43 -16.49 2.12 -9.71
C VAL A 43 -15.64 2.62 -8.53
N PRO A 44 -15.48 3.95 -8.35
CA PRO A 44 -14.79 4.50 -7.20
C PRO A 44 -15.46 4.00 -5.91
N GLN A 45 -14.72 3.26 -5.10
CA GLN A 45 -15.24 2.82 -3.81
C GLN A 45 -15.34 4.05 -2.88
N PRO A 46 -16.52 4.34 -2.30
CA PRO A 46 -16.63 5.34 -1.26
C PRO A 46 -15.85 4.86 -0.03
N GLY A 47 -14.80 5.58 0.36
CA GLY A 47 -13.97 5.20 1.49
C GLY A 47 -12.59 5.82 1.48
N ARG A 48 -11.80 5.50 2.50
CA ARG A 48 -10.39 5.87 2.55
C ARG A 48 -9.66 5.09 1.47
N PRO A 49 -8.87 5.74 0.60
CA PRO A 49 -8.10 5.02 -0.42
C PRO A 49 -7.21 3.96 0.24
N PRO A 50 -6.84 2.90 -0.50
CA PRO A 50 -5.88 1.91 -0.02
C PRO A 50 -4.68 2.61 0.58
N MET A 51 -4.35 2.28 1.83
CA MET A 51 -3.26 2.91 2.56
C MET A 51 -1.99 2.81 1.71
N SER A 52 -1.41 3.96 1.39
CA SER A 52 -0.18 4.01 0.58
C SER A 52 0.91 3.21 1.28
N GLN A 53 1.71 2.46 0.50
CA GLN A 53 2.84 1.68 1.02
C GLN A 53 3.75 2.51 1.95
N LYS A 54 3.99 3.78 1.61
CA LYS A 54 4.77 4.71 2.44
C LYS A 54 4.14 4.95 3.82
N ALA A 55 2.81 5.01 3.87
CA ALA A 55 2.09 5.17 5.13
C ALA A 55 2.17 3.89 5.97
N THR A 56 2.09 2.71 5.34
CA THR A 56 2.29 1.42 6.01
C THR A 56 3.69 1.31 6.61
N ASP A 57 4.72 1.66 5.84
CA ASP A 57 6.11 1.64 6.30
C ASP A 57 6.34 2.62 7.46
N ALA A 58 5.73 3.80 7.40
CA ALA A 58 5.82 4.78 8.49
C ALA A 58 5.15 4.26 9.78
N SER A 59 4.00 3.60 9.68
CA SER A 59 3.35 2.98 10.84
C SER A 59 4.19 1.83 11.42
N ALA A 60 4.81 1.01 10.56
CA ALA A 60 5.72 -0.04 11.00
C ALA A 60 6.97 0.52 11.71
N LEU A 61 7.53 1.62 11.21
CA LEU A 61 8.65 2.31 11.84
C LEU A 61 8.27 2.93 13.19
N MET A 62 7.07 3.52 13.30
CA MET A 62 6.59 4.07 14.57
C MET A 62 6.33 2.97 15.61
N LEU A 63 5.79 1.83 15.18
CA LEU A 63 5.57 0.67 16.05
C LEU A 63 6.90 0.06 16.53
N THR A 64 7.86 -0.12 15.63
CA THR A 64 9.18 -0.65 16.01
C THR A 64 9.96 0.34 16.88
N GLY A 65 9.87 1.64 16.58
CA GLY A 65 10.47 2.69 17.39
C GLY A 65 9.92 2.77 18.81
N SER A 66 8.61 2.56 19.00
CA SER A 66 7.99 2.59 20.33
C SER A 66 8.45 1.40 21.20
N VAL A 67 8.56 0.21 20.63
CA VAL A 67 9.08 -0.98 21.32
C VAL A 67 10.53 -0.77 21.77
N LEU A 68 11.38 -0.23 20.88
CA LEU A 68 12.77 0.08 21.22
C LEU A 68 12.86 1.10 22.36
N THR A 69 12.02 2.14 22.31
CA THR A 69 11.99 3.19 23.33
C THR A 69 11.55 2.64 24.68
N LEU A 70 10.52 1.79 24.73
CA LEU A 70 10.08 1.12 25.95
C LEU A 70 11.15 0.19 26.51
N ALA A 71 11.80 -0.61 25.66
CA ALA A 71 12.86 -1.51 26.10
C ALA A 71 14.05 -0.75 26.70
N THR A 72 14.47 0.34 26.04
CA THR A 72 15.62 1.14 26.47
C THR A 72 15.29 1.95 27.73
N GLY A 73 14.14 2.62 27.76
CA GLY A 73 13.67 3.36 28.93
C GLY A 73 13.41 2.44 30.13
N GLY A 74 12.77 1.30 29.90
CA GLY A 74 12.53 0.27 30.92
C GLY A 74 13.82 -0.31 31.49
N ALA A 75 14.82 -0.60 30.63
CA ALA A 75 16.13 -1.04 31.10
C ALA A 75 16.84 0.03 31.94
N ALA A 76 16.82 1.29 31.51
CA ALA A 76 17.40 2.39 32.27
C ALA A 76 16.71 2.57 33.64
N SER A 77 15.37 2.54 33.67
CA SER A 77 14.61 2.59 34.92
C SER A 77 14.87 1.38 35.82
N ALA A 78 15.03 0.18 35.26
CA ALA A 78 15.35 -1.03 36.00
C ALA A 78 16.77 -0.96 36.62
N VAL A 79 17.75 -0.43 35.88
CA VAL A 79 19.11 -0.18 36.40
C VAL A 79 19.08 0.82 37.54
N LEU A 80 18.36 1.94 37.38
CA LEU A 80 18.25 2.95 38.43
C LEU A 80 17.54 2.41 39.67
N TRP A 81 16.46 1.65 39.47
CA TRP A 81 15.75 0.98 40.56
C TRP A 81 16.65 -0.04 41.28
N ALA A 82 17.37 -0.88 40.53
CA ALA A 82 18.34 -1.83 41.09
C ALA A 82 19.50 -1.12 41.81
N SER A 83 19.87 0.08 41.36
CA SER A 83 20.94 0.87 41.96
C SER A 83 20.57 1.57 43.27
N GLY A 84 19.29 1.62 43.63
CA GLY A 84 18.90 1.89 45.02
C GLY A 84 19.49 0.87 46.01
N HIS A 85 19.96 -0.29 45.53
CA HIS A 85 20.63 -1.34 46.31
C HIS A 85 22.16 -1.43 46.08
N ALA A 86 22.78 -0.61 45.21
CA ALA A 86 24.19 -0.76 44.83
C ALA A 86 24.96 0.56 44.82
N ASP A 87 26.23 0.49 45.22
CA ASP A 87 27.21 1.58 45.35
C ASP A 87 27.12 2.65 44.23
N PRO A 88 27.04 3.96 44.57
CA PRO A 88 26.90 5.07 43.61
C PRO A 88 28.02 5.12 42.55
N THR A 89 29.17 4.53 42.81
CA THR A 89 30.29 4.46 41.86
C THR A 89 29.96 3.58 40.65
N VAL A 90 29.15 2.53 40.85
CA VAL A 90 28.70 1.61 39.78
C VAL A 90 27.67 2.30 38.88
N ILE A 91 26.82 3.16 39.45
CA ILE A 91 25.81 3.94 38.71
C ILE A 91 26.49 4.88 37.72
N GLY A 92 27.53 5.60 38.16
CA GLY A 92 28.29 6.50 37.29
C GLY A 92 28.91 5.78 36.09
N LEU A 93 29.41 4.57 36.31
CA LEU A 93 30.01 3.74 35.27
C LEU A 93 28.96 3.20 34.28
N ILE A 94 27.80 2.73 34.76
CA ILE A 94 26.71 2.25 33.90
C ILE A 94 26.07 3.41 33.11
N ALA A 95 25.92 4.60 33.71
CA ALA A 95 25.35 5.75 33.01
C ALA A 95 26.30 6.32 31.93
N ALA A 96 27.61 6.28 32.16
CA ALA A 96 28.61 6.75 31.21
C ALA A 96 28.87 5.75 30.06
N ALA A 97 28.72 4.45 30.31
CA ALA A 97 29.05 3.41 29.33
C ALA A 97 28.27 3.51 27.99
N PRO A 98 26.95 3.76 27.97
CA PRO A 98 26.20 3.95 26.72
C PRO A 98 26.70 5.16 25.91
N LEU A 99 27.00 6.28 26.58
CA LEU A 99 27.51 7.48 25.92
C LEU A 99 28.89 7.25 25.31
N ALA A 100 29.76 6.52 26.01
CA ALA A 100 31.10 6.17 25.53
C ALA A 100 31.06 5.31 24.24
N ILE A 101 30.04 4.47 24.08
CA ILE A 101 29.88 3.60 22.90
C ILE A 101 29.09 4.29 21.78
N ALA A 102 28.04 5.05 22.11
CA ALA A 102 27.18 5.67 21.12
C ALA A 102 27.86 6.83 20.37
N ALA A 103 28.69 7.62 21.04
CA ALA A 103 29.40 8.74 20.43
C ALA A 103 30.31 8.33 19.25
N PRO A 104 31.20 7.32 19.37
CA PRO A 104 32.04 6.90 18.25
C PRO A 104 31.23 6.27 17.11
N ILE A 105 30.19 5.49 17.40
CA ILE A 105 29.31 4.91 16.37
C ILE A 105 28.63 6.02 15.57
N TRP A 106 28.13 7.05 16.24
CA TRP A 106 27.46 8.16 15.58
C TRP A 106 28.42 9.05 14.78
N ALA A 107 29.64 9.27 15.30
CA ALA A 107 30.70 9.95 14.57
C ALA A 107 31.08 9.18 13.29
N LEU A 108 31.20 7.85 13.37
CA LEU A 108 31.50 7.00 12.21
C LEU A 108 30.35 6.99 11.20
N ALA A 109 29.09 6.90 11.67
CA ALA A 109 27.92 6.97 10.80
C ALA A 109 27.82 8.29 10.05
N ARG A 110 28.19 9.41 10.68
CA ARG A 110 28.29 10.71 10.00
C ARG A 110 29.39 10.74 8.96
N LEU A 111 30.56 10.16 9.26
CA LEU A 111 31.68 10.10 8.33
C LEU A 111 31.31 9.29 7.06
N VAL A 112 30.66 8.13 7.22
CA VAL A 112 30.19 7.30 6.09
C VAL A 112 29.14 8.04 5.24
N LYS A 113 28.32 8.89 5.86
CA LYS A 113 27.30 9.69 5.16
C LYS A 113 27.88 10.83 4.31
N VAL A 114 29.15 11.17 4.49
CA VAL A 114 29.92 12.11 3.64
C VAL A 114 30.60 11.37 2.48
N SER A 115 30.09 10.19 2.08
CA SER A 115 30.50 9.58 0.82
C SER A 115 30.15 10.52 -0.35
N PRO A 116 31.05 10.67 -1.34
CA PRO A 116 30.80 11.55 -2.48
C PRO A 116 29.53 11.08 -3.18
N LYS A 117 28.58 12.00 -3.39
CA LYS A 117 27.38 11.75 -4.18
C LYS A 117 27.83 11.09 -5.49
N THR A 118 27.49 9.82 -5.68
CA THR A 118 27.60 9.14 -6.97
C THR A 118 26.93 10.03 -7.99
N THR A 119 27.72 10.59 -8.91
CA THR A 119 27.21 11.38 -10.03
C THR A 119 26.39 10.43 -10.89
N THR A 120 25.08 10.43 -10.68
CA THR A 120 24.15 9.69 -11.53
C THR A 120 24.08 10.42 -12.86
N GLU A 121 24.78 9.90 -13.87
CA GLU A 121 24.74 10.43 -15.21
C GLU A 121 23.38 10.07 -15.83
N HIS A 122 22.53 11.08 -16.04
CA HIS A 122 21.21 10.94 -16.63
C HIS A 122 21.27 11.39 -18.09
N HIS A 123 21.28 10.43 -19.03
CA HIS A 123 21.18 10.74 -20.46
C HIS A 123 19.72 10.99 -20.84
N HIS A 124 19.40 12.22 -21.21
CA HIS A 124 18.07 12.60 -21.68
C HIS A 124 18.10 12.80 -23.20
N HIS A 125 17.31 12.01 -23.93
CA HIS A 125 17.10 12.18 -25.37
C HIS A 125 15.78 12.89 -25.61
N TYR A 126 15.82 14.02 -26.33
CA TYR A 126 14.64 14.81 -26.68
C TYR A 126 14.52 14.92 -28.19
N THR A 127 13.31 14.73 -28.71
CA THR A 127 12.98 14.73 -30.15
C THR A 127 12.55 16.10 -30.68
N GLY A 128 12.78 17.17 -29.92
CA GLY A 128 12.41 18.54 -30.27
C GLY A 128 13.37 19.58 -29.68
N PRO A 129 13.21 20.88 -30.02
CA PRO A 129 14.08 21.93 -29.49
C PRO A 129 13.84 22.11 -27.99
N VAL A 130 14.87 21.80 -27.17
CA VAL A 130 14.81 21.92 -25.70
C VAL A 130 15.74 23.04 -25.23
N ARG A 131 15.22 23.91 -24.37
CA ARG A 131 16.01 24.89 -23.62
C ARG A 131 16.40 24.27 -22.27
N GLN A 132 17.68 23.93 -22.12
CA GLN A 132 18.22 23.46 -20.85
C GLN A 132 18.71 24.65 -20.02
N GLN A 133 18.23 24.75 -18.77
CA GLN A 133 18.70 25.74 -17.82
C GLN A 133 19.01 25.05 -16.49
N THR A 134 20.25 25.21 -16.02
CA THR A 134 20.70 24.68 -14.74
C THR A 134 20.65 25.81 -13.72
N VAL A 135 19.97 25.61 -12.59
CA VAL A 135 19.92 26.59 -11.50
C VAL A 135 20.48 25.97 -10.24
N ASN A 136 21.47 26.61 -9.65
CA ASN A 136 22.03 26.19 -8.37
C ASN A 136 21.43 27.04 -7.24
N SER A 137 20.61 26.41 -6.39
CA SER A 137 19.94 27.05 -5.27
C SER A 137 20.62 26.72 -3.95
N HIS A 138 21.03 27.75 -3.22
CA HIS A 138 21.54 27.62 -1.85
C HIS A 138 20.52 28.18 -0.87
N SER A 139 19.92 27.31 -0.05
CA SER A 139 19.00 27.68 1.03
C SER A 139 19.72 27.63 2.38
N ARG A 140 19.73 28.75 3.13
CA ARG A 140 20.25 28.79 4.51
C ARG A 140 19.09 28.65 5.51
N TRP A 141 19.38 28.17 6.72
CA TRP A 141 18.44 27.90 7.82
C TRP A 141 17.37 28.99 7.99
N LEU A 142 17.74 30.27 7.84
CA LEU A 142 16.86 31.42 8.03
C LEU A 142 15.98 31.77 6.82
N GLY A 143 15.68 30.82 5.94
CA GLY A 143 14.75 31.00 4.81
C GLY A 143 15.27 31.88 3.67
N LYS A 144 16.52 32.35 3.73
CA LYS A 144 17.16 33.06 2.62
C LYS A 144 17.66 32.03 1.60
N THR A 145 17.08 32.09 0.40
CA THR A 145 17.49 31.28 -0.74
C THR A 145 18.10 32.20 -1.80
N THR A 146 19.30 31.86 -2.27
CA THR A 146 19.94 32.53 -3.41
C THR A 146 20.03 31.53 -4.55
N ASN A 147 19.49 31.92 -5.71
CA ASN A 147 19.55 31.15 -6.93
C ASN A 147 20.62 31.77 -7.83
N ASN A 148 21.65 31.02 -8.15
CA ASN A 148 22.64 31.42 -9.14
C ASN A 148 22.27 30.75 -10.46
N LEU A 149 22.14 31.58 -11.51
CA LEU A 149 21.90 31.17 -12.89
C LEU A 149 23.22 30.89 -13.60
#